data_AF-A0A926W6D3-F1
#
_entry.id   AF-A0A926W6D3-F1
#
_cell.length_a   1.000
_cell.length_b   1.000
_cell.length_c   1.000
_cell.angle_alpha   90.00
_cell.angle_beta   90.00
_cell.angle_gamma   90.00
#
_symmetry.space_group_name_H-M   'P 1'
#
loop_
_entity.id
_entity.type
_entity.pdbx_description
1 polymer ?
#
loop_
_entity_poly.entity_id
_entity_poly.type
_entity_poly.pdbx_seq_one_letter_code
_entity_poly.pdbx_strand_id
1 'polypeptide(L)'
;MGRYRNRRMPLDGWTAGLTTAALLGVAPAVQANDITLAFDLPPTGAPMPVQADLSPEVTLTSDLPLSSGAASEVPVPSEVLEGPLRLERLPVPAAPPPVIETSTIALPPPPDSEGQAALVAPTGESDLFAGGSDSLVARAVGSAEGTRTPQGHRTSAYYGHVDPGNGAWNLGSFSYQHGAPSPEVADARQLQRLQRQATELNRQAQDKGLTLTLAETLNGIDLANQASLAALDRGYLDWLHQAHELGMAGDEAILYARTRAFLDPDTGRWNAPGLGNAVASISQDQERRLGAIAKTIALEQEISVASPISSVPQALITEKPEVITPQLEPTADQVVDVILSLDLP
;
A
#
# COMPACT_ATOMS: atom_id res chain seq x y z
N MET A 1 4.27 -30.02 27.08
CA MET A 1 3.58 -29.10 28.01
C MET A 1 4.63 -28.31 28.79
N GLY A 2 5.11 -27.20 28.23
CA GLY A 2 6.14 -26.34 28.83
C GLY A 2 5.51 -25.06 29.39
N ARG A 3 5.68 -24.82 30.68
CA ARG A 3 5.15 -23.64 31.39
C ARG A 3 6.05 -22.42 31.11
N TYR A 4 5.52 -21.42 30.41
CA TYR A 4 6.17 -20.11 30.30
C TYR A 4 5.95 -19.30 31.59
N ARG A 5 7.06 -18.86 32.21
CA ARG A 5 7.09 -17.97 33.37
C ARG A 5 7.03 -16.51 32.90
N ASN A 6 6.00 -15.78 33.33
CA ASN A 6 5.92 -14.33 33.22
C ASN A 6 7.06 -13.66 33.99
N ARG A 7 7.92 -12.92 33.28
CA ARG A 7 8.92 -12.04 33.89
C ARG A 7 8.39 -10.61 33.84
N ARG A 8 7.90 -10.10 34.98
CA ARG A 8 7.63 -8.67 35.21
C ARG A 8 8.97 -7.92 35.24
N MET A 9 9.10 -6.87 34.44
CA MET A 9 10.13 -5.85 34.61
C MET A 9 9.66 -4.80 35.63
N PRO A 10 10.55 -4.21 36.45
CA PRO A 10 10.20 -3.14 37.38
C PRO A 10 10.12 -1.79 36.67
N LEU A 11 9.16 -0.97 37.13
CA LEU A 11 9.00 0.45 36.81
C LEU A 11 9.67 1.27 37.91
N ASP A 12 10.87 1.79 37.64
CA ASP A 12 11.54 2.88 38.36
C ASP A 12 12.27 3.70 37.28
N GLY A 13 12.33 5.02 37.19
CA GLY A 13 11.86 6.15 37.97
C GLY A 13 12.52 7.36 37.30
N TRP A 14 11.75 8.22 36.63
CA TRP A 14 12.26 9.46 36.04
C TRP A 14 11.71 10.65 36.83
N THR A 15 12.57 11.23 37.66
CA THR A 15 12.32 12.46 38.39
C THR A 15 12.43 13.67 37.46
N ALA A 16 11.44 14.54 37.56
CA ALA A 16 11.29 15.79 36.85
C ALA A 16 12.40 16.82 37.15
N GLY A 17 12.83 17.52 36.11
CA GLY A 17 13.50 18.82 36.19
C GLY A 17 12.67 19.85 35.43
N LEU A 18 11.82 20.59 36.14
CA LEU A 18 11.06 21.73 35.64
C LEU A 18 11.90 22.99 35.82
N THR A 19 12.39 23.57 34.72
CA THR A 19 12.85 24.97 34.68
C THR A 19 11.80 25.83 34.00
N THR A 20 11.23 26.73 34.79
CA THR A 20 10.23 27.73 34.41
C THR A 20 10.92 28.87 33.65
N ALA A 21 10.52 29.10 32.40
CA ALA A 21 10.78 30.37 31.71
C ALA A 21 9.45 30.91 31.19
N ALA A 22 8.96 31.94 31.87
CA ALA A 22 7.80 32.71 31.46
C ALA A 22 8.20 33.65 30.30
N LEU A 23 7.53 33.54 29.16
CA LEU A 23 7.51 34.59 28.14
C LEU A 23 6.05 34.91 27.81
N LEU A 24 5.67 36.14 28.12
CA LEU A 24 4.43 36.80 27.71
C LEU A 24 4.49 37.06 26.20
N GLY A 25 3.56 36.50 25.45
CA GLY A 25 3.38 36.76 24.02
C GLY A 25 1.90 36.68 23.65
N VAL A 26 1.32 37.83 23.32
CA VAL A 26 -0.08 38.03 22.94
C VAL A 26 -0.39 37.33 21.61
N ALA A 27 -1.40 36.46 21.59
CA ALA A 27 -1.94 35.87 20.37
C ALA A 27 -3.13 36.69 19.85
N PRO A 28 -3.26 36.97 18.53
CA PRO A 28 -4.47 37.54 17.98
C PRO A 28 -5.55 36.47 17.85
N ALA A 29 -6.76 36.83 18.27
CA ALA A 29 -7.97 36.03 18.09
C ALA A 29 -8.32 35.95 16.58
N VAL A 30 -8.30 34.75 16.03
CA VAL A 30 -8.91 34.45 14.72
C VAL A 30 -10.35 34.01 14.98
N GLN A 31 -11.30 34.85 14.60
CA GLN A 31 -12.72 34.53 14.55
C GLN A 31 -12.94 33.37 13.56
N ALA A 32 -13.42 32.24 14.08
CA ALA A 32 -14.06 31.23 13.26
C ALA A 32 -15.42 31.78 12.83
N ASN A 33 -15.57 32.09 11.54
CA ASN A 33 -16.88 32.29 10.95
C ASN A 33 -17.52 30.92 10.76
N ASP A 34 -18.52 30.62 11.59
CA ASP A 34 -19.48 29.54 11.35
C ASP A 34 -20.25 29.84 10.06
N ILE A 35 -19.86 29.20 8.96
CA ILE A 35 -20.66 29.12 7.75
C ILE A 35 -21.47 27.82 7.85
N THR A 36 -22.67 27.92 8.38
CA THR A 36 -23.68 26.85 8.36
C THR A 36 -24.29 26.79 6.95
N LEU A 37 -23.66 26.04 6.06
CA LEU A 37 -24.29 25.62 4.79
C LEU A 37 -25.26 24.47 5.10
N ALA A 38 -26.53 24.81 5.29
CA ALA A 38 -27.62 23.83 5.28
C ALA A 38 -27.74 23.24 3.86
N PHE A 39 -27.35 21.99 3.70
CA PHE A 39 -27.56 21.23 2.47
C PHE A 39 -28.81 20.37 2.66
N ASP A 40 -29.88 20.74 1.97
CA ASP A 40 -31.11 19.95 1.89
C ASP A 40 -30.80 18.63 1.17
N LEU A 41 -30.82 17.52 1.92
CA LEU A 41 -30.79 16.18 1.34
C LEU A 41 -32.15 15.92 0.68
N PRO A 42 -32.22 15.35 -0.53
CA PRO A 42 -33.49 14.90 -1.07
C PRO A 42 -34.08 13.80 -0.17
N PRO A 43 -35.42 13.76 0.02
CA PRO A 43 -36.06 12.78 0.86
C PRO A 43 -35.80 11.37 0.32
N THR A 44 -35.37 10.49 1.21
CA THR A 44 -35.19 9.06 1.00
C THR A 44 -36.49 8.47 0.45
N GLY A 45 -36.51 8.21 -0.86
CA GLY A 45 -37.62 7.59 -1.56
C GLY A 45 -37.78 6.13 -1.15
N ALA A 46 -38.85 5.89 -0.40
CA ALA A 46 -39.76 4.73 -0.36
C ALA A 46 -39.23 3.27 -0.45
N PRO A 47 -39.76 2.36 0.38
CA PRO A 47 -39.53 0.92 0.23
C PRO A 47 -40.21 0.37 -1.04
N MET A 48 -39.48 -0.44 -1.79
CA MET A 48 -40.02 -1.22 -2.92
C MET A 48 -41.05 -2.24 -2.42
N PRO A 49 -42.16 -2.47 -3.15
CA PRO A 49 -43.19 -3.43 -2.78
C PRO A 49 -42.74 -4.87 -3.07
N VAL A 50 -43.00 -5.74 -2.09
CA VAL A 50 -42.97 -7.20 -2.23
C VAL A 50 -44.13 -7.61 -3.13
N GLN A 51 -43.85 -8.15 -4.32
CA GLN A 51 -44.85 -8.89 -5.08
C GLN A 51 -44.78 -10.36 -4.68
N ALA A 52 -45.89 -10.81 -4.11
CA ALA A 52 -46.20 -12.20 -3.88
C ALA A 52 -46.87 -12.83 -5.10
N ASP A 53 -46.75 -14.16 -5.15
CA ASP A 53 -47.68 -15.14 -5.69
C ASP A 53 -47.54 -15.53 -7.17
N LEU A 54 -47.07 -16.76 -7.39
CA LEU A 54 -47.82 -17.79 -8.12
C LEU A 54 -47.37 -19.18 -7.63
N SER A 55 -48.20 -19.82 -6.79
CA SER A 55 -48.20 -21.28 -6.64
C SER A 55 -49.01 -21.93 -7.78
N PRO A 56 -48.78 -23.23 -8.05
CA PRO A 56 -49.95 -24.12 -8.11
C PRO A 56 -49.78 -25.36 -7.20
N GLU A 57 -50.73 -25.44 -6.27
CA GLU A 57 -51.57 -26.60 -5.91
C GLU A 57 -51.09 -28.02 -6.31
N VAL A 58 -50.70 -28.82 -5.32
CA VAL A 58 -50.93 -30.27 -5.33
C VAL A 58 -51.54 -30.65 -3.98
N THR A 59 -52.82 -30.98 -4.02
CA THR A 59 -53.61 -31.60 -2.97
C THR A 59 -53.14 -33.05 -2.78
N LEU A 60 -52.95 -33.51 -1.55
CA LEU A 60 -53.25 -34.89 -1.17
C LEU A 60 -53.46 -34.98 0.35
N THR A 61 -54.54 -35.67 0.66
CA THR A 61 -55.33 -35.78 1.89
C THR A 61 -54.60 -36.38 3.10
N SER A 62 -54.89 -35.80 4.26
CA SER A 62 -54.68 -36.34 5.60
C SER A 62 -55.57 -37.57 5.86
N ASP A 63 -55.04 -38.56 6.58
CA ASP A 63 -55.79 -39.31 7.59
C ASP A 63 -54.83 -39.89 8.67
N LEU A 64 -55.31 -39.81 9.92
CA LEU A 64 -54.70 -40.06 11.24
C LEU A 64 -54.35 -41.57 11.50
N PRO A 65 -53.93 -42.06 12.71
CA PRO A 65 -53.71 -41.43 14.03
C PRO A 65 -52.44 -41.89 14.81
N LEU A 66 -52.28 -41.29 16.00
CA LEU A 66 -51.43 -41.70 17.13
C LEU A 66 -51.41 -43.21 17.39
N SER A 67 -50.21 -43.75 17.70
CA SER A 67 -50.09 -44.92 18.58
C SER A 67 -48.83 -44.83 19.46
N SER A 68 -49.09 -44.88 20.76
CA SER A 68 -48.15 -45.09 21.86
C SER A 68 -47.72 -46.56 21.88
N GLY A 69 -46.44 -46.86 22.09
CA GLY A 69 -46.06 -48.20 22.54
C GLY A 69 -44.61 -48.60 22.38
N ALA A 70 -44.02 -48.91 23.54
CA ALA A 70 -43.06 -50.00 23.79
C ALA A 70 -41.58 -49.77 23.44
N ALA A 71 -40.80 -49.82 24.52
CA ALA A 71 -39.39 -50.13 24.58
C ALA A 71 -39.07 -51.43 23.82
N SER A 72 -37.96 -51.40 23.08
CA SER A 72 -37.19 -52.59 22.71
C SER A 72 -35.71 -52.24 22.71
N GLU A 73 -35.02 -52.75 23.73
CA GLU A 73 -33.58 -52.96 23.76
C GLU A 73 -33.17 -53.91 22.63
N VAL A 74 -32.18 -53.54 21.81
CA VAL A 74 -31.33 -54.49 21.07
C VAL A 74 -29.99 -53.80 20.76
N PRO A 75 -28.90 -54.54 20.47
CA PRO A 75 -27.76 -54.66 21.37
C PRO A 75 -26.48 -54.03 20.78
N VAL A 76 -25.55 -53.74 21.68
CA VAL A 76 -24.16 -53.41 21.38
C VAL A 76 -23.45 -54.60 20.71
N PRO A 77 -22.77 -54.43 19.56
CA PRO A 77 -21.76 -55.38 19.13
C PRO A 77 -20.42 -55.02 19.77
N SER A 78 -20.01 -55.88 20.71
CA SER A 78 -18.62 -56.01 21.16
C SER A 78 -17.79 -56.76 20.12
N GLU A 79 -16.48 -56.51 20.20
CA GLU A 79 -15.37 -57.31 19.65
C GLU A 79 -15.12 -57.29 18.14
N VAL A 80 -14.12 -56.49 17.72
CA VAL A 80 -13.18 -56.91 16.69
C VAL A 80 -11.75 -56.55 17.09
N LEU A 81 -11.02 -57.60 17.49
CA LEU A 81 -9.57 -57.84 17.35
C LEU A 81 -8.59 -56.65 17.49
N GLU A 82 -7.95 -56.58 18.66
CA GLU A 82 -6.58 -56.07 18.76
C GLU A 82 -5.61 -57.10 18.15
N GLY A 83 -5.11 -56.80 16.94
CA GLY A 83 -3.92 -57.44 16.39
C GLY A 83 -2.69 -56.57 16.67
N PRO A 84 -1.54 -57.14 17.11
CA PRO A 84 -0.32 -56.36 17.23
C PRO A 84 0.13 -55.93 15.83
N LEU A 85 0.11 -54.62 15.59
CA LEU A 85 0.72 -54.01 14.40
C LEU A 85 2.22 -54.38 14.39
N ARG A 86 2.55 -55.34 13.54
CA ARG A 86 3.91 -55.75 13.22
C ARG A 86 4.54 -54.61 12.43
N LEU A 87 5.41 -53.84 13.09
CA LEU A 87 6.23 -52.80 12.49
C LEU A 87 7.21 -53.47 11.52
N GLU A 88 6.87 -53.56 10.23
CA GLU A 88 7.83 -53.93 9.20
C GLU A 88 8.90 -52.83 9.14
N ARG A 89 10.12 -53.17 9.58
CA ARG A 89 11.31 -52.33 9.38
C ARG A 89 11.49 -52.14 7.88
N LEU A 90 11.29 -50.91 7.42
CA LEU A 90 11.77 -50.47 6.13
C LEU A 90 13.29 -50.71 6.03
N PRO A 91 13.78 -51.15 4.86
CA PRO A 91 15.20 -51.41 4.63
C PRO A 91 16.02 -50.15 4.89
N VAL A 92 17.09 -50.31 5.68
CA VAL A 92 18.10 -49.29 5.92
C VAL A 92 18.69 -48.86 4.57
N PRO A 93 18.73 -47.55 4.23
CA PRO A 93 19.37 -47.09 3.01
C PRO A 93 20.85 -47.48 3.03
N ALA A 94 21.30 -48.06 1.92
CA ALA A 94 22.68 -48.45 1.71
C ALA A 94 23.63 -47.26 1.92
N ALA A 95 24.82 -47.58 2.44
CA ALA A 95 25.89 -46.63 2.72
C ALA A 95 26.17 -45.71 1.51
N PRO A 96 26.48 -44.42 1.73
CA PRO A 96 26.83 -43.50 0.66
C PRO A 96 28.08 -43.99 -0.09
N PRO A 97 28.13 -43.82 -1.42
CA PRO A 97 29.30 -44.17 -2.22
C PRO A 97 30.54 -43.34 -1.79
N PRO A 98 31.76 -43.86 -2.04
CA PRO A 98 32.99 -43.15 -1.70
C PRO A 98 33.05 -41.79 -2.40
N VAL A 99 33.38 -40.77 -1.60
CA VAL A 99 33.62 -39.40 -2.05
C VAL A 99 34.80 -39.42 -3.03
N ILE A 100 34.53 -39.17 -4.30
CA ILE A 100 35.57 -38.90 -5.29
C ILE A 100 36.02 -37.46 -5.05
N GLU A 101 37.25 -37.28 -4.56
CA GLU A 101 37.91 -35.99 -4.45
C GLU A 101 37.98 -35.34 -5.84
N THR A 102 37.06 -34.43 -6.10
CA THR A 102 37.03 -33.66 -7.33
C THR A 102 38.06 -32.57 -7.18
N SER A 103 39.18 -32.71 -7.89
CA SER A 103 40.24 -31.70 -7.94
C SER A 103 39.65 -30.34 -8.28
N THR A 104 39.87 -29.39 -7.39
CA THR A 104 39.48 -27.98 -7.52
C THR A 104 40.22 -27.37 -8.70
N ILE A 105 39.57 -27.32 -9.87
CA ILE A 105 39.98 -26.43 -10.95
C ILE A 105 39.52 -25.04 -10.52
N ALA A 106 40.50 -24.19 -10.19
CA ALA A 106 40.26 -22.78 -9.87
C ALA A 106 39.54 -22.13 -11.05
N LEU A 107 38.28 -21.75 -10.83
CA LEU A 107 37.51 -20.95 -11.78
C LEU A 107 38.24 -19.60 -11.91
N PRO A 108 38.50 -19.10 -13.13
CA PRO A 108 38.97 -17.74 -13.30
C PRO A 108 37.97 -16.77 -12.64
N PRO A 109 38.44 -15.66 -12.05
CA PRO A 109 37.54 -14.64 -11.50
C PRO A 109 36.56 -14.21 -12.60
N PRO A 110 35.26 -14.05 -12.28
CA PRO A 110 34.31 -13.54 -13.25
C PRO A 110 34.82 -12.20 -13.79
N PRO A 111 34.72 -11.96 -15.11
CA PRO A 111 35.06 -10.66 -15.67
C PRO A 111 34.19 -9.61 -14.98
N ASP A 112 34.84 -8.52 -14.59
CA ASP A 112 34.27 -7.41 -13.85
C ASP A 112 32.89 -7.03 -14.43
N SER A 113 31.87 -7.10 -13.58
CA SER A 113 30.54 -6.54 -13.83
C SER A 113 30.61 -5.00 -13.82
N GLU A 114 31.51 -4.42 -14.61
CA GLU A 114 31.54 -3.00 -14.93
C GLU A 114 30.52 -2.77 -16.05
N GLY A 115 29.32 -2.30 -15.69
CA GLY A 115 28.35 -1.90 -16.73
C GLY A 115 26.89 -1.80 -16.32
N GLN A 116 26.51 -2.01 -15.06
CA GLN A 116 25.25 -1.42 -14.60
C GLN A 116 25.58 -0.01 -14.11
N ALA A 117 25.51 0.94 -15.04
CA ALA A 117 25.47 2.35 -14.71
C ALA A 117 24.48 2.52 -13.55
N ALA A 118 25.00 2.94 -12.40
CA ALA A 118 24.20 3.31 -11.25
C ALA A 118 23.21 4.39 -11.72
N LEU A 119 22.00 3.93 -12.03
CA LEU A 119 20.85 4.78 -12.33
C LEU A 119 20.75 5.76 -11.17
N VAL A 120 20.86 7.04 -11.50
CA VAL A 120 20.82 8.16 -10.58
C VAL A 120 19.70 7.92 -9.57
N ALA A 121 20.07 7.65 -8.32
CA ALA A 121 19.10 7.48 -7.24
C ALA A 121 18.24 8.75 -7.21
N PRO A 122 16.90 8.64 -7.33
CA PRO A 122 16.06 9.81 -7.27
C PRO A 122 16.23 10.49 -5.92
N THR A 123 16.51 11.80 -5.95
CA THR A 123 15.68 12.85 -5.33
C THR A 123 14.79 12.31 -4.21
N GLY A 124 15.09 12.69 -2.96
CA GLY A 124 14.66 12.01 -1.73
C GLY A 124 13.16 11.71 -1.63
N GLU A 125 12.76 10.88 -0.66
CA GLU A 125 11.39 10.35 -0.48
C GLU A 125 10.25 11.37 -0.75
N SER A 126 10.44 12.65 -0.41
CA SER A 126 9.49 13.73 -0.68
C SER A 126 9.15 13.90 -2.17
N ASP A 127 10.10 13.68 -3.06
CA ASP A 127 9.94 13.85 -4.52
C ASP A 127 9.06 12.74 -5.12
N LEU A 128 9.02 11.55 -4.51
CA LEU A 128 8.14 10.46 -4.93
C LEU A 128 6.64 10.79 -4.76
N PHE A 129 6.33 11.65 -3.78
CA PHE A 129 4.98 12.10 -3.44
C PHE A 129 4.65 13.49 -4.01
N ALA A 130 5.61 14.17 -4.63
CA ALA A 130 5.40 15.48 -5.22
C ALA A 130 4.36 15.42 -6.35
N GLY A 131 3.45 16.40 -6.41
CA GLY A 131 2.34 16.42 -7.37
C GLY A 131 1.05 15.74 -6.89
N GLY A 132 1.00 15.25 -5.65
CA GLY A 132 -0.22 14.72 -5.04
C GLY A 132 -0.78 13.53 -5.82
N SER A 133 -2.02 13.63 -6.30
CA SER A 133 -2.65 12.59 -7.13
C SER A 133 -1.89 12.30 -8.43
N ASP A 134 -1.01 13.18 -8.89
CA ASP A 134 -0.23 12.95 -10.12
C ASP A 134 1.24 12.62 -9.83
N SER A 135 1.56 12.38 -8.55
CA SER A 135 2.88 11.93 -8.11
C SER A 135 3.31 10.60 -8.72
N LEU A 136 4.61 10.32 -8.70
CA LEU A 136 5.14 9.02 -9.12
C LEU A 136 4.53 7.87 -8.30
N VAL A 137 4.37 8.04 -6.99
CA VAL A 137 3.68 7.05 -6.13
C VAL A 137 2.24 6.82 -6.58
N ALA A 138 1.47 7.88 -6.83
CA ALA A 138 0.08 7.74 -7.25
C ALA A 138 -0.06 7.03 -8.61
N ARG A 139 0.84 7.32 -9.56
CA ARG A 139 0.89 6.64 -10.86
C ARG A 139 1.29 5.17 -10.72
N ALA A 140 2.36 4.88 -9.98
CA ALA A 140 2.90 3.54 -9.85
C ALA A 140 1.96 2.61 -9.08
N VAL A 141 1.53 3.02 -7.88
CA VAL A 141 0.57 2.26 -7.07
C VAL A 141 -0.78 2.19 -7.78
N GLY A 142 -1.26 3.28 -8.37
CA GLY A 142 -2.51 3.26 -9.14
C GLY A 142 -2.47 2.34 -10.37
N SER A 143 -1.32 2.23 -11.03
CA SER A 143 -1.13 1.26 -12.11
C SER A 143 -1.12 -0.18 -11.59
N ALA A 144 -0.57 -0.43 -10.40
CA ALA A 144 -0.60 -1.74 -9.76
C ALA A 144 -2.01 -2.13 -9.26
N GLU A 145 -2.80 -1.18 -8.80
CA GLU A 145 -4.23 -1.35 -8.47
C GLU A 145 -5.10 -1.56 -9.74
N GLY A 146 -4.67 -1.03 -10.89
CA GLY A 146 -5.46 -1.00 -12.13
C GLY A 146 -6.42 0.20 -12.23
N THR A 147 -6.31 1.15 -11.31
CA THR A 147 -7.06 2.42 -11.32
C THR A 147 -6.42 3.47 -12.22
N ARG A 148 -5.15 3.26 -12.63
CA ARG A 148 -4.43 4.09 -13.57
C ARG A 148 -3.70 3.29 -14.65
N THR A 149 -3.38 3.94 -15.76
CA THR A 149 -2.38 3.46 -16.72
C THR A 149 -0.97 3.80 -16.22
N PRO A 150 0.09 3.16 -16.76
CA PRO A 150 1.46 3.52 -16.43
C PRO A 150 1.82 4.99 -16.71
N GLN A 151 1.17 5.63 -17.68
CA GLN A 151 1.32 7.07 -17.97
C GLN A 151 0.62 7.97 -16.94
N GLY A 152 -0.19 7.39 -16.05
CA GLY A 152 -0.94 8.09 -15.02
C GLY A 152 -2.38 8.44 -15.37
N HIS A 153 -2.88 8.05 -16.56
CA HIS A 153 -4.28 8.27 -16.93
C HIS A 153 -5.22 7.44 -16.04
N ARG A 154 -6.32 8.03 -15.61
CA ARG A 154 -7.33 7.38 -14.77
C ARG A 154 -8.14 6.38 -15.60
N THR A 155 -8.37 5.18 -15.06
CA THR A 155 -9.27 4.18 -15.65
C THR A 155 -10.69 4.36 -15.09
N SER A 156 -11.66 3.56 -15.55
CA SER A 156 -13.01 3.57 -14.96
C SER A 156 -12.99 3.22 -13.46
N ALA A 157 -12.09 2.31 -13.04
CA ALA A 157 -11.97 1.87 -11.65
C ALA A 157 -11.54 2.99 -10.69
N TYR A 158 -10.87 4.04 -11.19
CA TYR A 158 -10.54 5.25 -10.42
C TYR A 158 -11.79 5.94 -9.85
N TYR A 159 -12.85 5.99 -10.65
CA TYR A 159 -14.09 6.69 -10.30
C TYR A 159 -15.03 5.86 -9.44
N GLY A 160 -14.67 4.60 -9.15
CA GLY A 160 -15.50 3.72 -8.36
C GLY A 160 -15.49 2.28 -8.85
N HIS A 161 -15.34 1.34 -7.93
CA HIS A 161 -15.65 -0.06 -8.17
C HIS A 161 -16.01 -0.78 -6.88
N VAL A 162 -16.77 -1.87 -6.98
CA VAL A 162 -17.06 -2.76 -5.85
C VAL A 162 -15.97 -3.82 -5.78
N ASP A 163 -15.39 -3.99 -4.59
CA ASP A 163 -14.47 -5.10 -4.32
C ASP A 163 -15.26 -6.41 -4.21
N PRO A 164 -14.97 -7.42 -5.06
CA PRO A 164 -15.69 -8.69 -5.02
C PRO A 164 -15.47 -9.49 -3.73
N GLY A 165 -14.40 -9.22 -2.98
CA GLY A 165 -14.05 -9.95 -1.75
C GLY A 165 -14.85 -9.52 -0.52
N ASN A 166 -15.15 -8.22 -0.38
CA ASN A 166 -15.86 -7.68 0.79
C ASN A 166 -17.08 -6.81 0.46
N GLY A 167 -17.37 -6.55 -0.82
CA GLY A 167 -18.47 -5.71 -1.27
C GLY A 167 -18.26 -4.21 -1.02
N ALA A 168 -17.07 -3.79 -0.58
CA ALA A 168 -16.78 -2.39 -0.30
C ALA A 168 -16.70 -1.57 -1.59
N TRP A 169 -17.11 -0.30 -1.51
CA TRP A 169 -16.93 0.66 -2.59
C TRP A 169 -15.56 1.31 -2.50
N ASN A 170 -14.75 1.13 -3.54
CA ASN A 170 -13.39 1.62 -3.67
C ASN A 170 -13.34 2.88 -4.53
N LEU A 171 -12.47 3.82 -4.19
CA LEU A 171 -12.36 5.10 -4.91
C LEU A 171 -10.91 5.58 -5.04
N GLY A 172 -10.60 6.32 -6.11
CA GLY A 172 -9.31 6.94 -6.33
C GLY A 172 -8.24 5.99 -6.88
N SER A 173 -7.01 6.48 -6.91
CA SER A 173 -5.82 5.78 -7.42
C SER A 173 -5.49 4.56 -6.56
N PHE A 174 -5.81 4.61 -5.27
CA PHE A 174 -5.37 3.61 -4.31
C PHE A 174 -6.49 2.66 -3.86
N SER A 175 -7.63 2.67 -4.55
CA SER A 175 -8.81 1.86 -4.19
C SER A 175 -9.27 2.08 -2.74
N TYR A 176 -9.36 3.34 -2.31
CA TYR A 176 -9.67 3.72 -0.92
C TYR A 176 -11.09 3.32 -0.49
N GLN A 177 -11.19 2.64 0.67
CA GLN A 177 -12.45 2.05 1.16
C GLN A 177 -13.13 2.80 2.32
N HIS A 178 -12.49 3.79 2.95
CA HIS A 178 -12.97 4.38 4.21
C HIS A 178 -13.88 5.61 4.01
N GLY A 179 -14.75 5.59 3.00
CA GLY A 179 -15.72 6.64 2.73
C GLY A 179 -15.09 8.00 2.39
N ALA A 180 -14.89 8.24 1.09
CA ALA A 180 -14.50 9.55 0.57
C ALA A 180 -15.61 10.10 -0.35
N PRO A 181 -15.87 11.42 -0.33
CA PRO A 181 -16.88 12.04 -1.17
C PRO A 181 -16.46 12.17 -2.64
N SER A 182 -15.16 12.05 -2.94
CA SER A 182 -14.64 12.05 -4.31
C SER A 182 -13.29 11.30 -4.41
N PRO A 183 -12.89 10.85 -5.61
CA PRO A 183 -11.58 10.22 -5.85
C PRO A 183 -10.38 11.05 -5.40
N GLU A 184 -10.46 12.37 -5.53
CA GLU A 184 -9.39 13.29 -5.14
C GLU A 184 -9.25 13.36 -3.61
N VAL A 185 -10.38 13.34 -2.88
CA VAL A 185 -10.35 13.27 -1.41
C VAL A 185 -9.85 11.90 -0.93
N ALA A 186 -10.22 10.83 -1.63
CA ALA A 186 -9.67 9.49 -1.39
C ALA A 186 -8.15 9.47 -1.58
N ASP A 187 -7.66 9.99 -2.71
CA ASP A 187 -6.23 10.08 -3.02
C ASP A 187 -5.48 10.89 -1.97
N ALA A 188 -5.97 12.08 -1.60
CA ALA A 188 -5.30 12.94 -0.62
C ALA A 188 -5.14 12.24 0.74
N ARG A 189 -6.21 11.57 1.21
CA ARG A 189 -6.16 10.82 2.48
C ARG A 189 -5.20 9.63 2.41
N GLN A 190 -5.23 8.88 1.31
CA GLN A 190 -4.39 7.70 1.17
C GLN A 190 -2.92 8.05 0.93
N LEU A 191 -2.62 9.09 0.15
CA LEU A 191 -1.27 9.62 -0.02
C LEU A 191 -0.67 10.06 1.32
N GLN A 192 -1.44 10.78 2.15
CA GLN A 192 -0.97 11.19 3.46
C GLN A 192 -0.62 9.98 4.35
N ARG A 193 -1.40 8.89 4.25
CA ARG A 193 -1.10 7.63 4.95
C ARG A 193 0.15 6.97 4.38
N LEU A 194 0.22 6.79 3.06
CA LEU A 194 1.34 6.13 2.38
C LEU A 194 2.65 6.88 2.58
N GLN A 195 2.63 8.21 2.65
CA GLN A 195 3.83 9.00 2.94
C GLN A 195 4.39 8.65 4.32
N ARG A 196 3.54 8.56 5.37
CA ARG A 196 4.00 8.11 6.70
C ARG A 196 4.55 6.67 6.67
N GLN A 197 3.92 5.80 5.89
CA GLN A 197 4.35 4.41 5.76
C GLN A 197 5.66 4.28 4.98
N ALA A 198 5.88 5.11 3.96
CA ALA A 198 7.13 5.19 3.22
C ALA A 198 8.28 5.66 4.13
N THR A 199 8.03 6.66 4.97
CA THR A 199 9.03 7.15 5.93
C THR A 199 9.43 6.05 6.91
N GLU A 200 8.44 5.30 7.42
CA GLU A 200 8.70 4.16 8.31
C GLU A 200 9.43 3.02 7.59
N LEU A 201 9.04 2.69 6.36
CA LEU A 201 9.71 1.69 5.52
C LEU A 201 11.19 2.07 5.31
N ASN A 202 11.47 3.31 4.93
CA ASN A 202 12.83 3.79 4.72
C ASN A 202 13.66 3.77 6.00
N ARG A 203 13.07 4.15 7.14
CA ARG A 203 13.70 4.06 8.46
C ARG A 203 14.08 2.61 8.78
N GLN A 204 13.18 1.66 8.57
CA GLN A 204 13.45 0.23 8.79
C GLN A 204 14.50 -0.33 7.82
N ALA A 205 14.53 0.14 6.58
CA ALA A 205 15.56 -0.25 5.62
C ALA A 205 16.94 0.22 6.08
N GLN A 206 17.05 1.47 6.54
CA GLN A 206 18.29 2.02 7.09
C GLN A 206 18.75 1.26 8.34
N ASP A 207 17.84 0.92 9.26
CA ASP A 207 18.16 0.11 10.44
C ASP A 207 18.74 -1.26 10.08
N LYS A 208 18.38 -1.79 8.90
CA LYS A 208 18.88 -3.07 8.36
C LYS A 208 20.11 -2.90 7.46
N GLY A 209 20.62 -1.68 7.28
CA GLY A 209 21.71 -1.38 6.37
C GLY A 209 21.36 -1.57 4.89
N LEU A 210 20.06 -1.60 4.55
CA LEU A 210 19.59 -1.67 3.17
C LEU A 210 19.55 -0.26 2.56
N THR A 211 20.09 -0.14 1.35
CA THR A 211 19.84 1.01 0.48
C THR A 211 18.88 0.59 -0.60
N LEU A 212 17.64 1.07 -0.51
CA LEU A 212 16.60 0.70 -1.46
C LEU A 212 16.77 1.44 -2.79
N THR A 213 16.64 0.70 -3.88
CA THR A 213 16.43 1.23 -5.22
C THR A 213 15.02 1.81 -5.34
N LEU A 214 14.79 2.66 -6.35
CA LEU A 214 13.46 3.20 -6.66
C LEU A 214 12.40 2.09 -6.81
N ALA A 215 12.77 0.98 -7.46
CA ALA A 215 11.86 -0.15 -7.68
C ALA A 215 11.48 -0.82 -6.36
N GLU A 216 12.44 -1.07 -5.47
CA GLU A 216 12.18 -1.65 -4.15
C GLU A 216 11.35 -0.71 -3.27
N THR A 217 11.64 0.59 -3.28
CA THR A 217 10.86 1.59 -2.54
C THR A 217 9.41 1.63 -3.01
N LEU A 218 9.15 1.75 -4.32
CA LEU A 218 7.78 1.81 -4.84
C LEU A 218 7.02 0.50 -4.62
N ASN A 219 7.69 -0.65 -4.71
CA ASN A 219 7.07 -1.94 -4.41
C ASN A 219 6.75 -2.10 -2.92
N GLY A 220 7.61 -1.63 -2.02
CA GLY A 220 7.32 -1.61 -0.59
C GLY A 220 6.15 -0.69 -0.24
N ILE A 221 6.05 0.49 -0.86
CA ILE A 221 4.92 1.43 -0.69
C ILE A 221 3.62 0.81 -1.20
N ASP A 222 3.64 0.20 -2.38
CA ASP A 222 2.49 -0.51 -2.94
C ASP A 222 2.03 -1.66 -2.04
N LEU A 223 2.96 -2.46 -1.52
CA LEU A 223 2.61 -3.52 -0.57
C LEU A 223 2.06 -2.93 0.74
N ALA A 224 2.52 -1.77 1.19
CA ALA A 224 1.95 -1.09 2.36
C ALA A 224 0.51 -0.63 2.12
N ASN A 225 0.17 -0.27 0.87
CA ASN A 225 -1.20 0.01 0.43
C ASN A 225 -2.08 -1.25 0.50
N GLN A 226 -1.57 -2.38 -0.03
CA GLN A 226 -2.30 -3.64 -0.11
C GLN A 226 -2.48 -4.31 1.26
N ALA A 227 -1.40 -4.42 2.03
CA ALA A 227 -1.33 -5.14 3.29
C ALA A 227 -0.24 -4.53 4.19
N SER A 228 -0.61 -3.50 4.96
CA SER A 228 0.37 -2.73 5.75
C SER A 228 1.22 -3.57 6.72
N LEU A 229 0.68 -4.66 7.27
CA LEU A 229 1.45 -5.59 8.13
C LEU A 229 2.51 -6.37 7.35
N ALA A 230 2.17 -6.82 6.14
CA ALA A 230 3.11 -7.52 5.26
C ALA A 230 4.26 -6.58 4.81
N ALA A 231 4.03 -5.27 4.74
CA ALA A 231 5.08 -4.31 4.39
C ALA A 231 5.95 -3.88 5.57
N LEU A 232 5.36 -3.59 6.75
CA LEU A 232 6.01 -2.81 7.82
C LEU A 232 6.32 -3.59 9.12
N ASP A 233 5.86 -4.82 9.30
CA ASP A 233 6.22 -5.64 10.47
C ASP A 233 7.42 -6.55 10.15
N ARG A 234 7.34 -7.87 10.39
CA ARG A 234 8.32 -8.87 9.92
C ARG A 234 8.06 -9.24 8.45
N GLY A 235 8.17 -8.21 7.62
CA GLY A 235 7.55 -8.17 6.31
C GLY A 235 8.53 -8.10 5.15
N TYR A 236 8.21 -7.26 4.18
CA TYR A 236 8.92 -7.07 2.93
C TYR A 236 10.44 -6.90 3.07
N LEU A 237 10.90 -6.03 3.97
CA LEU A 237 12.32 -5.72 4.09
C LEU A 237 13.16 -6.88 4.64
N ASP A 238 12.59 -7.72 5.51
CA ASP A 238 13.26 -8.93 6.00
C ASP A 238 13.50 -9.91 4.85
N TRP A 239 12.47 -10.12 4.02
CA TRP A 239 12.57 -11.02 2.88
C TRP A 239 13.40 -10.45 1.74
N LEU A 240 13.43 -9.12 1.58
CA LEU A 240 14.31 -8.45 0.62
C LEU A 240 15.78 -8.59 1.03
N HIS A 241 16.09 -8.37 2.31
CA HIS A 241 17.42 -8.63 2.84
C HIS A 241 17.84 -10.09 2.61
N GLN A 242 16.95 -11.05 2.92
CA GLN A 242 17.21 -12.47 2.69
C GLN A 242 17.43 -12.78 1.20
N ALA A 243 16.68 -12.16 0.29
CA ALA A 243 16.85 -12.33 -1.15
C ALA A 243 18.25 -11.87 -1.59
N HIS A 244 18.71 -10.73 -1.08
CA HIS A 244 20.05 -10.21 -1.37
C HIS A 244 21.16 -11.13 -0.83
N GLU A 245 20.99 -11.69 0.38
CA GLU A 245 21.92 -12.70 0.91
C GLU A 245 21.99 -13.97 0.05
N LEU A 246 20.91 -14.30 -0.66
CA LEU A 246 20.85 -15.40 -1.63
C LEU A 246 21.42 -15.02 -3.01
N GLY A 247 21.90 -13.79 -3.19
CA GLY A 247 22.43 -13.28 -4.45
C GLY A 247 21.36 -12.88 -5.48
N MET A 248 20.09 -12.80 -5.08
CA MET A 248 19.02 -12.28 -5.93
C MET A 248 19.14 -10.76 -6.05
N ALA A 249 18.70 -10.21 -7.18
CA ALA A 249 18.67 -8.77 -7.41
C ALA A 249 17.48 -8.37 -8.30
N GLY A 250 17.18 -7.06 -8.34
CA GLY A 250 16.15 -6.49 -9.22
C GLY A 250 14.77 -7.12 -9.02
N ASP A 251 14.07 -7.39 -10.12
CA ASP A 251 12.71 -7.91 -10.11
C ASP A 251 12.57 -9.26 -9.39
N GLU A 252 13.59 -10.12 -9.48
CA GLU A 252 13.59 -11.43 -8.79
C GLU A 252 13.57 -11.26 -7.27
N ALA A 253 14.46 -10.41 -6.73
CA ALA A 253 14.53 -10.13 -5.30
C ALA A 253 13.23 -9.48 -4.80
N ILE A 254 12.69 -8.53 -5.56
CA ILE A 254 11.44 -7.85 -5.21
C ILE A 254 10.26 -8.84 -5.22
N LEU A 255 10.12 -9.67 -6.25
CA LEU A 255 9.03 -10.65 -6.35
C LEU A 255 9.12 -11.68 -5.22
N TYR A 256 10.33 -12.17 -4.92
CA TYR A 256 10.58 -13.08 -3.81
C TYR A 256 10.11 -12.44 -2.49
N ALA A 257 10.54 -11.20 -2.22
CA ALA A 257 10.24 -10.50 -0.99
C ALA A 257 8.75 -10.19 -0.84
N ARG A 258 8.10 -9.68 -1.89
CA ARG A 258 6.67 -9.38 -1.92
C ARG A 258 5.80 -10.62 -1.69
N THR A 259 6.17 -11.75 -2.30
CA THR A 259 5.43 -13.00 -2.14
C THR A 259 5.58 -13.52 -0.71
N ARG A 260 6.82 -13.56 -0.21
CA ARG A 260 7.14 -14.08 1.12
C ARG A 260 6.63 -13.22 2.27
N ALA A 261 6.41 -11.92 2.05
CA ALA A 261 5.82 -11.01 3.03
C ALA A 261 4.43 -11.43 3.53
N PHE A 262 3.72 -12.29 2.79
CA PHE A 262 2.45 -12.89 3.23
C PHE A 262 2.61 -14.18 4.04
N LEU A 263 3.83 -14.65 4.28
CA LEU A 263 4.08 -15.80 5.14
C LEU A 263 4.04 -15.34 6.60
N ASP A 264 3.10 -15.86 7.38
CA ASP A 264 3.05 -15.64 8.81
C ASP A 264 4.27 -16.31 9.47
N PRO A 265 5.17 -15.55 10.11
CA PRO A 265 6.40 -16.07 10.69
C PRO A 265 6.16 -16.97 11.91
N ASP A 266 5.03 -16.83 12.60
CA ASP A 266 4.74 -17.59 13.81
C ASP A 266 4.08 -18.94 13.48
N THR A 267 3.32 -19.00 12.39
CA THR A 267 2.60 -20.22 11.98
C THR A 267 3.19 -20.92 10.75
N GLY A 268 4.05 -20.24 9.99
CA GLY A 268 4.59 -20.73 8.71
C GLY A 268 3.53 -20.90 7.62
N ARG A 269 2.37 -20.24 7.76
CA ARG A 269 1.25 -20.33 6.82
C ARG A 269 1.10 -19.06 6.00
N TRP A 270 0.63 -19.19 4.76
CA TRP A 270 0.28 -18.05 3.94
C TRP A 270 -0.96 -17.33 4.50
N ASN A 271 -0.86 -16.01 4.62
CA ASN A 271 -1.89 -15.12 5.15
C ASN A 271 -2.21 -14.01 4.13
N ALA A 272 -2.89 -14.41 3.07
CA ALA A 272 -3.42 -13.54 2.01
C ALA A 272 -4.83 -14.03 1.63
N PRO A 273 -5.85 -13.80 2.48
CA PRO A 273 -7.19 -14.38 2.28
C PRO A 273 -7.82 -13.96 0.96
N GLY A 274 -7.64 -12.69 0.54
CA GLY A 274 -8.11 -12.19 -0.76
C GLY A 274 -7.43 -12.82 -1.98
N LEU A 275 -6.31 -13.53 -1.77
CA LEU A 275 -5.55 -14.25 -2.80
C LEU A 275 -5.62 -15.78 -2.59
N GLY A 276 -6.51 -16.25 -1.70
CA GLY A 276 -6.74 -17.68 -1.46
C GLY A 276 -5.68 -18.39 -0.61
N ASN A 277 -4.80 -17.67 0.09
CA ASN A 277 -3.74 -18.24 0.95
C ASN A 277 -2.87 -19.30 0.25
N ALA A 278 -2.64 -19.16 -1.05
CA ALA A 278 -1.83 -20.10 -1.83
C ALA A 278 -0.68 -19.37 -2.52
N VAL A 279 0.53 -19.93 -2.42
CA VAL A 279 1.74 -19.29 -2.96
C VAL A 279 1.64 -18.96 -4.44
N ALA A 280 0.99 -19.82 -5.25
CA ALA A 280 0.84 -19.61 -6.68
C ALA A 280 -0.01 -18.37 -7.00
N SER A 281 -1.17 -18.21 -6.35
CA SER A 281 -2.03 -17.05 -6.56
C SER A 281 -1.46 -15.77 -5.94
N ILE A 282 -0.75 -15.87 -4.81
CA ILE A 282 -0.01 -14.73 -4.24
C ILE A 282 1.06 -14.27 -5.22
N SER A 283 1.95 -15.18 -5.64
CA SER A 283 3.05 -14.85 -6.56
C SER A 283 2.54 -14.25 -7.87
N GLN A 284 1.45 -14.79 -8.44
CA GLN A 284 0.86 -14.26 -9.67
C GLN A 284 0.35 -12.83 -9.53
N ASP A 285 -0.35 -12.49 -8.42
CA ASP A 285 -0.80 -11.11 -8.19
C ASP A 285 0.40 -10.17 -7.94
N GLN A 286 1.39 -10.62 -7.16
CA GLN A 286 2.57 -9.81 -6.87
C GLN A 286 3.40 -9.54 -8.14
N GLU A 287 3.54 -10.52 -9.03
CA GLU A 287 4.21 -10.36 -10.33
C GLU A 287 3.47 -9.36 -11.23
N ARG A 288 2.13 -9.45 -11.28
CA ARG A 288 1.30 -8.48 -12.03
C ARG A 288 1.52 -7.05 -11.51
N ARG A 289 1.54 -6.84 -10.20
CA ARG A 289 1.77 -5.53 -9.57
C ARG A 289 3.18 -5.00 -9.84
N LEU A 290 4.19 -5.86 -9.66
CA LEU A 290 5.59 -5.54 -9.96
C LEU A 290 5.74 -5.05 -11.40
N GLY A 291 5.18 -5.79 -12.37
CA GLY A 291 5.23 -5.42 -13.78
C GLY A 291 4.54 -4.09 -14.10
N ALA A 292 3.47 -3.73 -13.38
CA ALA A 292 2.81 -2.43 -13.53
C ALA A 292 3.66 -1.27 -13.00
N ILE A 293 4.31 -1.46 -11.86
CA ILE A 293 5.25 -0.49 -11.27
C ILE A 293 6.46 -0.31 -12.19
N ALA A 294 7.05 -1.40 -12.68
CA ALA A 294 8.19 -1.37 -13.60
C ALA A 294 7.90 -0.55 -14.87
N LYS A 295 6.71 -0.75 -15.47
CA LYS A 295 6.27 0.05 -16.63
C LYS A 295 6.17 1.55 -16.31
N THR A 296 5.69 1.89 -15.12
CA THR A 296 5.58 3.29 -14.69
C THR A 296 6.97 3.92 -14.52
N ILE A 297 7.90 3.21 -13.90
CA ILE A 297 9.30 3.65 -13.72
C ILE A 297 9.97 3.88 -15.08
N ALA A 298 9.83 2.93 -16.01
CA ALA A 298 10.44 3.03 -17.34
C ALA A 298 9.96 4.30 -18.08
N LEU A 299 8.66 4.60 -18.05
CA LEU A 299 8.11 5.81 -18.68
C LEU A 299 8.61 7.09 -18.01
N GLU A 300 8.72 7.11 -16.68
CA GLU A 300 9.25 8.27 -15.97
C GLU A 300 10.70 8.56 -16.34
N GLN A 301 11.50 7.50 -16.49
CA GLN A 301 12.89 7.59 -16.93
C GLN A 301 12.97 8.11 -18.38
N GLU A 302 12.11 7.63 -19.28
CA GLU A 302 12.02 8.14 -20.65
C GLU A 302 11.66 9.63 -20.69
N ILE A 303 10.68 10.07 -19.90
CA ILE A 303 10.26 11.49 -19.81
C ILE A 303 11.40 12.36 -19.26
N SER A 304 12.10 11.87 -18.25
CA SER A 304 13.22 12.58 -17.62
C SER A 304 14.40 12.75 -18.58
N VAL A 305 14.69 11.74 -19.40
CA VAL A 305 15.75 11.80 -20.43
C VAL A 305 15.32 12.66 -21.62
N ALA A 306 14.04 12.63 -22.00
CA ALA A 306 13.49 13.40 -23.12
C ALA A 306 13.27 14.89 -22.82
N SER A 307 13.33 15.30 -21.54
CA SER A 307 13.18 16.70 -21.10
C SER A 307 14.49 17.36 -20.63
N PRO A 308 15.61 17.33 -21.38
CA PRO A 308 16.90 17.84 -20.90
C PRO A 308 17.03 19.38 -20.91
N ILE A 309 15.93 20.16 -20.89
CA ILE A 309 15.97 21.60 -21.20
C ILE A 309 15.34 22.46 -20.09
N SER A 310 16.07 22.70 -19.00
CA SER A 310 16.09 23.99 -18.27
C SER A 310 17.10 24.01 -17.13
N SER A 311 18.34 23.65 -17.42
CA SER A 311 19.48 24.19 -16.68
C SER A 311 20.16 25.22 -17.56
N VAL A 312 19.47 26.33 -17.83
CA VAL A 312 20.17 27.54 -18.28
C VAL A 312 21.10 27.91 -17.12
N PRO A 313 22.43 27.94 -17.31
CA PRO A 313 23.32 28.41 -16.26
C PRO A 313 22.93 29.86 -15.96
N GLN A 314 22.47 30.10 -14.73
CA GLN A 314 22.26 31.44 -14.18
C GLN A 314 23.62 32.11 -13.92
N ALA A 315 24.45 32.22 -14.97
CA ALA A 315 25.81 32.70 -14.90
C ALA A 315 26.16 33.53 -16.13
N LEU A 316 25.32 34.52 -16.49
CA LEU A 316 25.74 35.75 -17.17
C LEU A 316 24.61 36.80 -17.29
N ILE A 317 23.96 37.18 -16.17
CA ILE A 317 23.24 38.47 -16.12
C ILE A 317 23.82 39.25 -14.95
N THR A 318 25.03 39.76 -15.18
CA THR A 318 25.60 40.87 -14.41
C THR A 318 25.64 42.09 -15.33
N GLU A 319 24.49 42.44 -15.92
CA GLU A 319 24.30 43.79 -16.44
C GLU A 319 23.50 44.60 -15.42
N LYS A 320 24.26 45.39 -14.69
CA LYS A 320 23.85 46.52 -13.86
C LYS A 320 22.79 47.34 -14.61
N PRO A 321 21.57 47.52 -14.07
CA PRO A 321 20.59 48.39 -14.70
C PRO A 321 21.10 49.83 -14.65
N GLU A 322 21.40 50.39 -15.82
CA GLU A 322 21.62 51.82 -15.99
C GLU A 322 20.27 52.52 -15.76
N VAL A 323 20.23 53.33 -14.70
CA VAL A 323 19.04 54.09 -14.30
C VAL A 323 18.80 55.19 -15.32
N ILE A 324 18.00 54.88 -16.34
CA ILE A 324 17.40 55.92 -17.20
C ILE A 324 16.30 56.58 -16.35
N THR A 325 16.59 57.79 -15.90
CA THR A 325 15.64 58.64 -15.18
C THR A 325 14.80 59.38 -16.22
N PRO A 326 13.49 59.10 -16.38
CA PRO A 326 12.65 59.96 -17.21
C PRO A 326 12.36 61.24 -16.43
N GLN A 327 12.87 62.36 -16.93
CA GLN A 327 12.53 63.70 -16.51
C GLN A 327 11.09 63.99 -16.98
N LEU A 328 10.10 63.87 -16.10
CA LEU A 328 8.75 64.40 -16.32
C LEU A 328 8.51 65.54 -15.32
N GLU A 329 8.53 66.76 -15.84
CA GLU A 329 8.00 67.97 -15.19
C GLU A 329 6.46 67.84 -15.07
N PRO A 330 5.86 68.05 -13.88
CA PRO A 330 4.41 68.18 -13.75
C PRO A 330 3.98 69.65 -13.94
N THR A 331 3.36 69.96 -15.07
CA THR A 331 2.52 71.17 -15.19
C THR A 331 1.22 70.96 -14.44
N ALA A 332 1.02 71.78 -13.41
CA ALA A 332 -0.23 71.96 -12.70
C ALA A 332 -1.26 72.64 -13.61
N ASP A 333 -2.31 71.92 -14.00
CA ASP A 333 -3.69 72.42 -13.96
C ASP A 333 -4.64 71.32 -14.46
N GLN A 334 -5.65 71.00 -13.66
CA GLN A 334 -7.03 70.69 -14.03
C GLN A 334 -7.66 69.73 -13.02
N VAL A 335 -8.26 70.36 -12.03
CA VAL A 335 -9.35 69.84 -11.22
C VAL A 335 -10.60 69.83 -12.09
N VAL A 336 -11.17 68.67 -12.35
CA VAL A 336 -12.58 68.56 -12.79
C VAL A 336 -13.25 67.49 -11.96
N ASP A 337 -14.15 67.95 -11.10
CA ASP A 337 -15.19 67.19 -10.43
C ASP A 337 -15.96 66.30 -11.41
N VAL A 338 -16.09 65.02 -11.10
CA VAL A 338 -17.15 64.18 -11.65
C VAL A 338 -17.84 63.46 -10.50
N ILE A 339 -18.89 64.12 -10.01
CA ILE A 339 -20.04 63.51 -9.34
C ILE A 339 -20.87 62.81 -10.41
N LEU A 340 -21.17 61.53 -10.25
CA LEU A 340 -22.29 60.81 -10.88
C LEU A 340 -22.54 59.56 -10.02
N SER A 341 -23.41 59.64 -9.01
CA SER A 341 -24.86 59.37 -9.08
C SER A 341 -25.17 57.89 -9.33
N LEU A 342 -25.66 57.26 -8.25
CA LEU A 342 -26.41 56.02 -8.26
C LEU A 342 -27.62 56.13 -9.18
N ASP A 343 -27.92 55.07 -9.92
CA ASP A 343 -29.30 54.64 -10.14
C ASP A 343 -29.37 53.12 -10.33
N LEU A 344 -30.25 52.50 -9.55
CA LEU A 344 -30.70 51.10 -9.66
C LEU A 344 -31.76 50.98 -10.77
N PRO A 345 -31.96 49.77 -11.30
CA PRO A 345 -33.22 49.08 -10.98
C PRO A 345 -33.04 47.73 -10.27
#